data_AF-A0A0L1KHF6-F1
#
_entry.id   AF-A0A0L1KHF6-F1
#
_cell.length_a   1.000
_cell.length_b   1.000
_cell.length_c   1.000
_cell.angle_alpha   90.00
_cell.angle_beta   90.00
_cell.angle_gamma   90.00
#
_symmetry.space_group_name_H-M   'P 1'
#
loop_
_entity.id
_entity.type
_entity.pdbx_description
1 polymer ?
#
loop_
_entity_poly.entity_id
_entity_poly.type
_entity_poly.pdbx_seq_one_letter_code
_entity_poly.pdbx_strand_id
1 'polypeptide(L)'
;MSRLRGIRRDDSGATIVEFAIILVPMVILLMGGIELGYNSYVRSVLQGSLNDAARRAAVEAPAINASGSTVEEKVENLIRGTVRKVSPNATVNVTQQSYFDFSNIGNPEKLMTDHNSNGQFDAADGDCWEDANGNGQFDTDAGKTGQGGAEDVVHYVADVSAPRLFPLHAFIPTINPTIEFELQAAVRNQPFGQQANAAVICA
;
A
#
# COMPACT_ATOMS: atom_id res chain seq x y z
N MET A 1 -5.97 -16.03 68.37
CA MET A 1 -5.80 -14.61 67.97
C MET A 1 -4.37 -14.25 67.52
N SER A 2 -3.29 -14.92 67.97
CA SER A 2 -1.90 -14.61 67.58
C SER A 2 -1.61 -14.74 66.06
N ARG A 3 -2.10 -15.80 65.39
CA ARG A 3 -1.86 -16.03 63.95
C ARG A 3 -2.46 -14.95 63.03
N LEU A 4 -3.59 -14.36 63.41
CA LEU A 4 -4.23 -13.26 62.67
C LEU A 4 -3.43 -11.95 62.71
N ARG A 5 -2.64 -11.74 63.77
CA ARG A 5 -1.71 -10.60 63.88
C ARG A 5 -0.44 -10.80 63.05
N GLY A 6 -0.02 -12.04 62.82
CA GLY A 6 1.13 -12.39 61.98
C GLY A 6 0.86 -12.11 60.49
N ILE A 7 -0.31 -12.51 59.98
CA ILE A 7 -0.73 -12.25 58.59
C ILE A 7 -0.81 -10.75 58.29
N ARG A 8 -1.21 -9.94 59.28
CA ARG A 8 -1.35 -8.48 59.12
C ARG A 8 -0.04 -7.70 59.13
N ARG A 9 1.08 -8.38 59.38
CA ARG A 9 2.45 -7.83 59.49
C ARG A 9 3.42 -8.45 58.47
N ASP A 10 2.90 -9.29 57.58
CA ASP A 10 3.70 -10.01 56.61
C ASP A 10 3.88 -9.15 55.34
N ASP A 11 4.98 -8.39 55.30
CA ASP A 11 5.36 -7.53 54.18
C ASP A 11 6.23 -8.26 53.14
N SER A 12 6.45 -9.57 53.33
CA SER A 12 7.36 -10.39 52.50
C SER A 12 6.97 -10.42 51.02
N GLY A 13 5.72 -10.07 50.67
CA GLY A 13 5.20 -10.00 49.30
C GLY A 13 5.07 -8.60 48.71
N ALA A 14 5.35 -7.52 49.48
CA ALA A 14 5.14 -6.15 49.00
C ALA A 14 6.03 -5.80 47.79
N THR A 15 7.27 -6.29 47.77
CA THR A 15 8.23 -6.08 46.68
C THR A 15 7.79 -6.70 45.35
N ILE A 16 7.08 -7.84 45.39
CA ILE A 16 6.51 -8.47 44.18
C ILE A 16 5.42 -7.57 43.57
N VAL A 17 4.61 -6.92 44.40
CA VAL A 17 3.54 -6.03 43.92
C VAL A 17 4.12 -4.76 43.30
N GLU A 18 5.11 -4.14 43.95
CA GLU A 18 5.82 -2.97 43.42
C GLU A 18 6.52 -3.28 42.09
N PHE A 19 7.17 -4.44 42.01
CA PHE A 19 7.80 -4.89 40.78
C PHE A 19 6.78 -5.14 39.67
N ALA A 20 5.63 -5.76 39.97
CA ALA A 20 4.57 -6.00 39.00
C ALA A 20 4.02 -4.69 38.41
N ILE A 21 3.88 -3.64 39.24
CA ILE A 21 3.42 -2.32 38.80
C ILE A 21 4.38 -1.69 37.79
N ILE A 22 5.70 -1.91 37.92
CA ILE A 22 6.71 -1.37 36.99
C ILE A 22 6.88 -2.27 35.76
N LEU A 23 6.81 -3.59 35.94
CA LEU A 23 7.02 -4.56 34.87
C LEU A 23 5.96 -4.45 33.77
N VAL A 24 4.69 -4.23 34.13
CA VAL A 24 3.59 -4.09 33.16
C VAL A 24 3.85 -2.97 32.14
N PRO A 25 4.06 -1.69 32.53
CA PRO A 25 4.34 -0.63 31.57
C PRO A 25 5.68 -0.84 30.84
N MET A 26 6.69 -1.45 31.49
CA MET A 26 7.96 -1.79 30.83
C MET A 26 7.75 -2.79 29.69
N VAL A 27 6.98 -3.86 29.91
CA VAL A 27 6.68 -4.87 28.88
C VAL A 27 5.87 -4.29 27.74
N ILE A 28 4.87 -3.46 28.04
CA ILE A 28 4.08 -2.76 27.00
C ILE A 28 5.00 -1.87 26.15
N LEU A 29 5.92 -1.13 26.78
CA LEU A 29 6.86 -0.27 26.07
C LEU A 29 7.84 -1.07 25.20
N LEU A 30 8.34 -2.20 25.69
CA LEU A 30 9.20 -3.11 24.92
C LEU A 30 8.45 -3.73 23.73
N MET A 31 7.24 -4.25 23.95
CA MET A 31 6.40 -4.79 22.87
C MET A 31 6.09 -3.73 21.82
N GLY A 32 5.72 -2.52 22.24
CA GLY A 32 5.49 -1.39 21.33
C GLY A 32 6.72 -1.02 20.51
N GLY A 33 7.90 -0.95 21.15
CA GLY A 33 9.15 -0.66 20.46
C GLY A 33 9.54 -1.73 19.44
N ILE A 34 9.41 -3.01 19.81
CA ILE A 34 9.69 -4.12 18.89
C ILE A 34 8.68 -4.15 17.74
N GLU A 35 7.39 -3.93 18.01
CA GLU A 35 6.34 -3.88 16.99
C GLU A 35 6.61 -2.76 15.97
N LEU A 36 7.02 -1.57 16.43
CA LEU A 36 7.39 -0.46 15.53
C LEU A 36 8.60 -0.83 14.65
N GLY A 37 9.64 -1.43 15.23
CA GLY A 37 10.81 -1.88 14.48
C GLY A 37 10.47 -2.96 13.45
N TYR A 38 9.66 -3.95 13.85
CA TYR A 38 9.17 -5.00 12.97
C TYR A 38 8.38 -4.44 11.80
N ASN A 39 7.45 -3.52 12.06
CA ASN A 39 6.63 -2.90 11.00
C ASN A 39 7.46 -2.09 10.00
N SER A 40 8.46 -1.35 10.49
CA SER A 40 9.40 -0.62 9.63
C SER A 40 10.22 -1.58 8.76
N TYR A 41 10.67 -2.70 9.33
CA TYR A 41 11.38 -3.74 8.58
C TYR A 41 10.50 -4.37 7.51
N VAL A 42 9.29 -4.81 7.86
CA VAL A 42 8.32 -5.39 6.92
C VAL A 42 8.05 -4.42 5.78
N ARG A 43 7.67 -3.17 6.08
CA ARG A 43 7.38 -2.15 5.06
C ARG A 43 8.55 -1.96 4.10
N SER A 44 9.78 -1.92 4.62
CA SER A 44 10.98 -1.73 3.80
C SER A 44 11.24 -2.91 2.86
N VAL A 45 11.10 -4.15 3.35
CA VAL A 45 11.25 -5.37 2.55
C VAL A 45 10.19 -5.43 1.45
N LEU A 46 8.94 -5.10 1.80
CA LEU A 46 7.84 -5.14 0.84
C LEU A 46 7.95 -4.04 -0.22
N GLN A 47 8.32 -2.81 0.17
CA GLN A 47 8.59 -1.73 -0.78
C GLN A 47 9.73 -2.09 -1.75
N GLY A 48 10.80 -2.72 -1.24
CA GLY A 48 11.89 -3.21 -2.07
C GLY A 48 11.45 -4.28 -3.07
N SER A 49 10.62 -5.23 -2.63
CA SER A 49 10.03 -6.28 -3.48
C SER A 49 9.13 -5.69 -4.56
N LEU A 50 8.27 -4.73 -4.19
CA LEU A 50 7.40 -4.02 -5.14
C LEU A 50 8.22 -3.26 -6.19
N ASN A 51 9.24 -2.52 -5.78
CA ASN A 51 10.11 -1.78 -6.71
C ASN A 51 10.86 -2.70 -7.68
N ASP A 52 11.38 -3.84 -7.20
CA ASP A 52 12.04 -4.83 -8.06
C ASP A 52 11.04 -5.49 -9.02
N ALA A 53 9.84 -5.83 -8.56
CA ALA A 53 8.78 -6.37 -9.39
C ALA A 53 8.37 -5.38 -10.49
N ALA A 54 8.10 -4.13 -10.12
CA ALA A 54 7.73 -3.06 -11.05
C ALA A 54 8.81 -2.82 -12.10
N ARG A 55 10.10 -2.78 -11.70
CA ARG A 55 11.21 -2.62 -12.63
C ARG A 55 11.33 -3.79 -13.62
N ARG A 56 11.05 -5.02 -13.18
CA ARG A 56 11.07 -6.20 -14.04
C ARG A 56 9.84 -6.31 -14.92
N ALA A 57 8.70 -5.80 -14.48
CA ALA A 57 7.47 -5.75 -15.26
C ALA A 57 7.54 -4.72 -16.39
N ALA A 58 8.30 -3.64 -16.19
CA ALA A 58 8.46 -2.54 -17.15
C ALA A 58 9.25 -2.88 -18.44
N VAL A 59 9.63 -4.13 -18.68
CA VAL A 59 10.41 -4.53 -19.88
C VAL A 59 9.59 -5.46 -20.78
N GLU A 60 9.97 -5.53 -22.07
CA GLU A 60 9.21 -6.25 -23.10
C GLU A 60 8.91 -7.72 -22.81
N ALA A 61 9.89 -8.45 -22.26
CA ALA A 61 9.74 -9.85 -21.88
C ALA A 61 10.06 -10.00 -20.39
N PRO A 62 9.11 -9.68 -19.50
CA PRO A 62 9.36 -9.61 -18.08
C PRO A 62 9.66 -11.01 -17.52
N ALA A 63 10.91 -11.23 -17.13
CA ALA A 63 11.35 -12.46 -16.48
C ALA A 63 11.04 -12.41 -14.98
N ILE A 64 9.75 -12.62 -14.65
CA ILE A 64 9.28 -12.71 -13.26
C ILE A 64 9.11 -14.19 -12.92
N ASN A 65 9.97 -14.69 -12.02
CA ASN A 65 9.94 -16.06 -11.52
C ASN A 65 8.84 -16.22 -10.44
N ALA A 66 7.59 -16.06 -10.87
CA ALA A 66 6.39 -16.29 -10.06
C ALA A 66 5.33 -17.03 -10.89
N SER A 67 4.43 -17.73 -10.21
CA SER A 67 3.26 -18.32 -10.85
C SER A 67 2.33 -17.23 -11.39
N GLY A 68 1.70 -17.47 -12.53
CA GLY A 68 0.77 -16.52 -13.15
C GLY A 68 0.83 -16.60 -14.67
N SER A 69 -0.30 -16.36 -15.30
CA SER A 69 -0.45 -16.30 -16.75
C SER A 69 -0.14 -14.91 -17.30
N THR A 70 -0.49 -13.87 -16.54
CA THR A 70 -0.26 -12.46 -16.89
C THR A 70 0.89 -11.85 -16.09
N VAL A 71 1.35 -10.65 -16.48
CA VAL A 71 2.39 -9.93 -15.74
C VAL A 71 1.86 -9.47 -14.38
N GLU A 72 0.60 -9.05 -14.35
CA GLU A 72 -0.15 -8.63 -13.19
C GLU A 72 -0.16 -9.72 -12.11
N GLU A 73 -0.58 -10.94 -12.48
CA GLU A 73 -0.62 -12.09 -11.57
C GLU A 73 0.77 -12.47 -11.06
N LYS A 74 1.80 -12.36 -11.92
CA LYS A 74 3.19 -12.67 -11.53
C LYS A 74 3.71 -11.67 -10.51
N VAL A 75 3.46 -10.37 -10.70
CA VAL A 75 3.84 -9.32 -9.74
C VAL A 75 3.12 -9.53 -8.42
N GLU A 76 1.80 -9.76 -8.45
CA GLU A 76 1.01 -10.02 -7.26
C GLU A 76 1.51 -11.25 -6.49
N ASN A 77 1.76 -12.36 -7.19
CA ASN A 77 2.24 -13.60 -6.56
C ASN A 77 3.68 -13.48 -6.04
N LEU A 78 4.54 -12.68 -6.67
CA LEU A 78 5.88 -12.38 -6.15
C LEU A 78 5.80 -11.62 -4.81
N ILE A 79 4.96 -10.59 -4.75
CA ILE A 79 4.76 -9.78 -3.53
C ILE A 79 4.11 -10.64 -2.45
N ARG A 80 3.05 -11.38 -2.78
CA ARG A 80 2.38 -12.33 -1.88
C ARG A 80 3.34 -13.38 -1.33
N GLY A 81 4.22 -13.93 -2.17
CA GLY A 81 5.26 -14.88 -1.75
C GLY A 81 6.32 -14.25 -0.83
N THR A 82 6.61 -12.96 -1.00
CA THR A 82 7.52 -12.22 -0.12
C THR A 82 6.86 -11.93 1.24
N VAL A 83 5.62 -11.43 1.22
CA VAL A 83 4.84 -11.13 2.44
C VAL A 83 4.66 -12.39 3.28
N ARG A 84 4.27 -13.52 2.67
CA ARG A 84 4.00 -14.77 3.39
C ARG A 84 5.22 -15.36 4.12
N LYS A 85 6.44 -15.01 3.72
CA LYS A 85 7.66 -15.40 4.45
C LYS A 85 7.77 -14.69 5.80
N VAL A 86 7.18 -13.51 5.92
CA VAL A 86 7.24 -12.67 7.11
C VAL A 86 5.95 -12.74 7.91
N SER A 87 4.79 -12.75 7.23
CA SER A 87 3.46 -12.92 7.82
C SER A 87 2.63 -13.92 7.00
N PRO A 88 2.56 -15.20 7.40
CA PRO A 88 1.89 -16.25 6.64
C PRO A 88 0.40 -16.01 6.38
N ASN A 89 -0.26 -15.33 7.32
CA ASN A 89 -1.71 -15.05 7.29
C ASN A 89 -2.04 -13.65 6.73
N ALA A 90 -1.09 -13.01 6.06
CA ALA A 90 -1.34 -11.71 5.45
C ALA A 90 -2.14 -11.84 4.15
N THR A 91 -3.04 -10.88 3.95
CA THR A 91 -3.75 -10.66 2.71
C THR A 91 -3.01 -9.61 1.89
N VAL A 92 -2.84 -9.87 0.60
CA VAL A 92 -2.13 -9.00 -0.32
C VAL A 92 -3.00 -8.80 -1.54
N ASN A 93 -3.29 -7.54 -1.85
CA ASN A 93 -3.95 -7.13 -3.07
C ASN A 93 -3.01 -6.18 -3.82
N VAL A 94 -2.83 -6.39 -5.13
CA VAL A 94 -1.98 -5.51 -5.95
C VAL A 94 -2.79 -5.02 -7.12
N THR A 95 -2.91 -3.71 -7.25
CA THR A 95 -3.56 -3.05 -8.38
C THR A 95 -2.50 -2.39 -9.27
N GLN A 96 -2.80 -2.34 -10.56
CA GLN A 96 -1.90 -1.83 -11.60
C GLN A 96 -2.70 -0.98 -12.57
N GLN A 97 -2.32 0.28 -12.66
CA GLN A 97 -2.92 1.25 -13.58
C GLN A 97 -1.81 1.90 -14.40
N SER A 98 -2.02 1.96 -15.70
CA SER A 98 -1.15 2.63 -16.67
C SER A 98 -1.65 4.04 -16.94
N TYR A 99 -0.73 4.98 -17.07
CA TYR A 99 -0.95 6.40 -17.24
C TYR A 99 -0.09 6.94 -18.36
N PHE A 100 -0.57 8.01 -19.02
CA PHE A 100 0.21 8.67 -20.06
C PHE A 100 1.50 9.31 -19.50
N ASP A 101 1.39 10.08 -18.41
CA ASP A 101 2.52 10.66 -17.69
C ASP A 101 2.40 10.46 -16.17
N PHE A 102 3.50 10.66 -15.44
CA PHE A 102 3.54 10.57 -13.98
C PHE A 102 2.60 11.59 -13.33
N SER A 103 2.37 12.74 -13.95
CA SER A 103 1.44 13.76 -13.44
C SER A 103 -0.02 13.34 -13.50
N ASN A 104 -0.38 12.33 -14.31
CA ASN A 104 -1.75 11.86 -14.44
C ASN A 104 -2.17 10.88 -13.34
N ILE A 105 -1.22 10.35 -12.54
CA ILE A 105 -1.51 9.38 -11.49
C ILE A 105 -2.44 10.01 -10.45
N GLY A 106 -3.66 9.46 -10.34
CA GLY A 106 -4.69 9.92 -9.40
C GLY A 106 -5.30 11.29 -9.73
N ASN A 107 -5.08 11.82 -10.93
CA ASN A 107 -5.60 13.10 -11.39
C ASN A 107 -6.59 12.92 -12.55
N PRO A 108 -7.56 13.84 -12.69
CA PRO A 108 -8.45 13.86 -13.84
C PRO A 108 -7.69 14.09 -15.14
N GLU A 109 -8.32 13.73 -16.25
CA GLU A 109 -7.81 14.08 -17.57
C GLU A 109 -7.71 15.60 -17.75
N LYS A 110 -6.75 16.01 -18.59
CA LYS A 110 -6.44 17.43 -18.72
C LYS A 110 -7.49 18.13 -19.55
N LEU A 111 -8.11 19.17 -19.00
CA LEU A 111 -8.95 20.07 -19.76
C LEU A 111 -8.07 20.89 -20.72
N MET A 112 -8.38 20.78 -22.01
CA MET A 112 -7.75 21.56 -23.08
C MET A 112 -8.51 22.86 -23.34
N THR A 113 -9.83 22.82 -23.21
CA THR A 113 -10.71 23.97 -23.32
C THR A 113 -11.75 23.90 -22.20
N ASP A 114 -11.77 24.94 -21.37
CA ASP A 114 -12.75 25.17 -20.31
C ASP A 114 -13.43 26.52 -20.61
N HIS A 115 -14.64 26.48 -21.15
CA HIS A 115 -15.31 27.68 -21.66
C HIS A 115 -15.75 28.62 -20.55
N ASN A 116 -16.13 28.08 -19.39
CA ASN A 116 -16.64 28.86 -18.26
C ASN A 116 -15.55 29.14 -17.21
N SER A 117 -14.35 28.58 -17.39
CA SER A 117 -13.16 28.74 -16.55
C SER A 117 -13.36 28.31 -15.09
N ASN A 118 -14.21 27.32 -14.84
CA ASN A 118 -14.52 26.82 -13.50
C ASN A 118 -13.61 25.66 -13.05
N GLY A 119 -12.76 25.14 -13.94
CA GLY A 119 -11.84 24.02 -13.70
C GLY A 119 -12.50 22.65 -13.60
N GLN A 120 -13.74 22.50 -14.07
CA GLN A 120 -14.52 21.26 -14.13
C GLN A 120 -14.89 20.97 -15.58
N PHE A 121 -15.12 19.70 -15.90
CA PHE A 121 -15.58 19.33 -17.23
C PHE A 121 -17.09 19.56 -17.35
N ASP A 122 -17.49 20.47 -18.22
CA ASP A 122 -18.89 20.75 -18.52
C ASP A 122 -19.25 20.37 -19.97
N ALA A 123 -19.85 19.18 -20.13
CA ALA A 123 -20.28 18.70 -21.45
C ALA A 123 -21.32 19.61 -22.12
N ALA A 124 -22.10 20.36 -21.34
CA ALA A 124 -23.10 21.29 -21.88
C ALA A 124 -22.48 22.56 -22.49
N ASP A 125 -21.28 22.92 -22.04
CA ASP A 125 -20.55 24.12 -22.49
C ASP A 125 -19.60 23.82 -23.67
N GLY A 126 -19.51 22.54 -24.09
CA GLY A 126 -18.67 22.09 -25.20
C GLY A 126 -17.19 22.02 -24.83
N ASP A 127 -16.88 21.74 -23.57
CA ASP A 127 -15.51 21.61 -23.09
C ASP A 127 -14.75 20.48 -23.80
N CYS A 128 -13.44 20.65 -23.90
CA CYS A 128 -12.54 19.70 -24.54
C CYS A 128 -11.51 19.19 -23.54
N TRP A 129 -11.20 17.90 -23.60
CA TRP A 129 -10.20 17.25 -22.76
C TRP A 129 -9.22 16.41 -23.58
N GLU A 130 -8.08 16.12 -22.97
CA GLU A 130 -7.08 15.17 -23.46
C GLU A 130 -7.46 13.76 -23.00
N ASP A 131 -7.95 12.92 -23.92
CA ASP A 131 -8.28 11.51 -23.71
C ASP A 131 -6.98 10.70 -23.60
N ALA A 132 -6.43 10.67 -22.39
CA ALA A 132 -5.13 10.09 -22.07
C ALA A 132 -5.20 8.56 -21.98
N ASN A 133 -6.38 8.01 -21.65
CA ASN A 133 -6.58 6.56 -21.54
C ASN A 133 -7.19 5.92 -22.81
N GLY A 134 -7.70 6.74 -23.73
CA GLY A 134 -8.21 6.35 -25.04
C GLY A 134 -9.62 5.76 -25.02
N ASN A 135 -10.44 6.08 -24.02
CA ASN A 135 -11.78 5.51 -23.85
C ASN A 135 -12.91 6.41 -24.42
N GLY A 136 -12.59 7.63 -24.84
CA GLY A 136 -13.55 8.56 -25.42
C GLY A 136 -14.47 9.28 -24.43
N GLN A 137 -14.20 9.21 -23.12
CA GLN A 137 -14.97 9.86 -22.06
C GLN A 137 -14.03 10.63 -21.14
N PHE A 138 -14.52 11.70 -20.51
CA PHE A 138 -13.75 12.41 -19.50
C PHE A 138 -13.73 11.61 -18.21
N ASP A 139 -12.54 11.21 -17.75
CA ASP A 139 -12.37 10.53 -16.48
C ASP A 139 -11.78 11.44 -15.39
N THR A 140 -12.25 11.23 -14.17
CA THR A 140 -11.66 11.86 -12.97
C THR A 140 -10.37 11.17 -12.50
N ASP A 141 -10.04 10.02 -13.08
CA ASP A 141 -8.77 9.32 -12.98
C ASP A 141 -8.35 8.90 -14.39
N ALA A 142 -7.27 9.49 -14.91
CA ALA A 142 -6.75 9.22 -16.25
C ALA A 142 -6.11 7.82 -16.42
N GLY A 143 -6.24 6.95 -15.41
CA GLY A 143 -5.63 5.62 -15.38
C GLY A 143 -6.38 4.58 -16.23
N LYS A 144 -5.61 3.71 -16.88
CA LYS A 144 -6.10 2.52 -17.60
C LYS A 144 -5.63 1.25 -16.93
N THR A 145 -6.53 0.30 -16.70
CA THR A 145 -6.17 -0.99 -16.07
C THR A 145 -5.12 -1.77 -16.86
N GLY A 146 -4.14 -2.33 -16.14
CA GLY A 146 -3.10 -3.21 -16.68
C GLY A 146 -1.77 -2.49 -16.93
N GLN A 147 -0.91 -3.12 -17.72
CA GLN A 147 0.46 -2.66 -18.01
C GLN A 147 0.57 -1.50 -19.03
N GLY A 148 -0.52 -1.14 -19.68
CA GLY A 148 -0.52 -0.10 -20.70
C GLY A 148 0.32 -0.44 -21.93
N GLY A 149 0.70 0.60 -22.66
CA GLY A 149 1.51 0.54 -23.87
C GLY A 149 2.94 1.05 -23.68
N ALA A 150 3.47 1.61 -24.76
CA ALA A 150 4.81 2.13 -24.87
C ALA A 150 4.97 3.45 -24.11
N GLU A 151 6.04 3.60 -23.34
CA GLU A 151 6.35 4.82 -22.56
C GLU A 151 5.28 5.20 -21.51
N ASP A 152 4.19 4.45 -21.41
CA ASP A 152 3.22 4.54 -20.32
C ASP A 152 3.92 4.36 -18.97
N VAL A 153 3.40 5.10 -18.00
CA VAL A 153 3.77 5.02 -16.60
C VAL A 153 2.82 4.07 -15.91
N VAL A 154 3.33 2.93 -15.45
CA VAL A 154 2.53 1.97 -14.68
C VAL A 154 2.70 2.27 -13.20
N HIS A 155 1.61 2.64 -12.55
CA HIS A 155 1.47 2.79 -11.10
C HIS A 155 0.99 1.48 -10.49
N TYR A 156 1.77 0.97 -9.56
CA TYR A 156 1.50 -0.23 -8.79
C TYR A 156 1.15 0.18 -7.36
N VAL A 157 0.01 -0.26 -6.87
CA VAL A 157 -0.37 -0.13 -5.46
C VAL A 157 -0.50 -1.52 -4.87
N ALA A 158 0.18 -1.77 -3.76
CA ALA A 158 0.09 -3.02 -3.02
C ALA A 158 -0.45 -2.75 -1.62
N ASP A 159 -1.66 -3.24 -1.37
CA ASP A 159 -2.33 -3.22 -0.08
C ASP A 159 -2.06 -4.54 0.64
N VAL A 160 -1.44 -4.43 1.81
CA VAL A 160 -1.08 -5.59 2.63
C VAL A 160 -1.70 -5.46 4.01
N SER A 161 -2.63 -6.37 4.31
CA SER A 161 -3.21 -6.53 5.64
C SER A 161 -2.54 -7.71 6.34
N ALA A 162 -1.92 -7.47 7.48
CA ALA A 162 -1.22 -8.50 8.25
C ALA A 162 -1.63 -8.48 9.73
N PRO A 163 -1.71 -9.64 10.41
CA PRO A 163 -1.82 -9.66 11.87
C PRO A 163 -0.60 -9.04 12.53
N ARG A 164 -0.80 -8.38 13.67
CA ARG A 164 0.28 -7.86 14.52
C ARG A 164 1.20 -8.95 15.04
N LEU A 165 2.45 -8.57 15.32
CA LEU A 165 3.41 -9.49 15.94
C LEU A 165 3.02 -9.77 17.40
N PHE A 166 2.61 -8.75 18.14
CA PHE A 166 2.09 -8.88 19.50
C PHE A 166 0.58 -8.59 19.58
N PRO A 167 -0.17 -9.29 20.45
CA PRO A 167 -1.60 -9.07 20.65
C PRO A 167 -1.86 -7.83 21.52
N LEU A 168 -1.29 -6.66 21.17
CA LEU A 168 -1.47 -5.41 21.92
C LEU A 168 -2.94 -4.99 22.00
N HIS A 169 -3.75 -5.33 21.00
CA HIS A 169 -5.19 -5.14 20.97
C HIS A 169 -5.93 -5.85 22.13
N ALA A 170 -5.37 -6.95 22.66
CA ALA A 170 -5.94 -7.64 23.82
C ALA A 170 -5.77 -6.85 25.13
N PHE A 171 -4.76 -5.97 25.20
CA PHE A 171 -4.51 -5.11 26.36
C PHE A 171 -5.05 -3.69 26.18
N ILE A 172 -5.13 -3.22 24.93
CA ILE A 172 -5.53 -1.87 24.57
C ILE A 172 -6.64 -1.97 23.50
N PRO A 173 -7.93 -1.87 23.89
CA PRO A 173 -9.07 -2.10 23.00
C PRO A 173 -9.15 -1.16 21.79
N THR A 174 -8.46 -0.01 21.82
CA THR A 174 -8.42 0.96 20.72
C THR A 174 -7.46 0.58 19.60
N ILE A 175 -6.62 -0.44 19.78
CA ILE A 175 -5.66 -0.90 18.78
C ILE A 175 -6.30 -1.97 17.89
N ASN A 176 -6.18 -1.79 16.57
CA ASN A 176 -6.64 -2.78 15.59
C ASN A 176 -5.80 -4.07 15.67
N PRO A 177 -6.40 -5.28 15.64
CA PRO A 177 -5.65 -6.55 15.56
C PRO A 177 -4.77 -6.69 14.30
N THR A 178 -5.08 -6.00 13.21
CA THR A 178 -4.27 -6.00 11.98
C THR A 178 -3.50 -4.69 11.80
N ILE A 179 -2.48 -4.75 10.96
CA ILE A 179 -1.75 -3.61 10.42
C ILE A 179 -1.92 -3.62 8.92
N GLU A 180 -2.22 -2.44 8.38
CA GLU A 180 -2.35 -2.19 6.96
C GLU A 180 -1.09 -1.49 6.47
N PHE A 181 -0.53 -1.97 5.36
CA PHE A 181 0.55 -1.33 4.64
C PHE A 181 0.10 -1.03 3.22
N GLU A 182 0.10 0.24 2.87
CA GLU A 182 -0.04 0.69 1.48
C GLU A 182 1.36 1.02 0.94
N LEU A 183 1.70 0.38 -0.17
CA LEU A 183 2.98 0.53 -0.85
C LEU A 183 2.71 0.94 -2.29
N GLN A 184 3.52 1.85 -2.80
CA GLN A 184 3.33 2.38 -4.15
C GLN A 184 4.65 2.38 -4.91
N ALA A 185 4.58 2.12 -6.20
CA ALA A 185 5.69 2.28 -7.12
C ALA A 185 5.15 2.74 -8.48
N ALA A 186 5.84 3.68 -9.12
CA ALA A 186 5.53 4.09 -10.49
C ALA A 186 6.77 3.88 -11.35
N VAL A 187 6.62 3.18 -12.48
CA VAL A 187 7.72 2.89 -13.40
C VAL A 187 7.24 3.10 -14.83
N ARG A 188 8.08 3.74 -15.64
CA ARG A 188 7.85 3.89 -17.08
C ARG A 188 8.33 2.65 -17.83
N ASN A 189 7.50 2.14 -18.74
CA ASN A 189 7.85 0.99 -19.58
C ASN A 189 9.04 1.31 -20.51
N GLN A 190 9.92 0.33 -20.72
CA GLN A 190 11.10 0.41 -21.60
C GLN A 190 11.04 -0.62 -22.73
N PRO A 191 11.61 -0.26 -23.89
CA PRO A 191 10.97 0.54 -24.93
C PRO A 191 9.93 -0.29 -25.71
N PHE A 192 8.80 0.31 -26.04
CA PHE A 192 7.83 -0.29 -26.97
C PHE A 192 7.29 0.68 -28.03
N GLY A 193 8.14 1.57 -28.56
CA GLY A 193 7.74 2.56 -29.58
C GLY A 193 7.38 3.92 -28.98
N GLN A 194 7.04 4.89 -29.82
CA GLN A 194 6.51 6.18 -29.35
C GLN A 194 5.05 5.99 -28.94
N GLN A 195 4.69 6.54 -27.78
CA GLN A 195 3.30 6.65 -27.39
C GLN A 195 2.55 7.47 -28.44
N ALA A 196 1.34 7.03 -28.83
CA ALA A 196 0.49 7.85 -29.67
C ALA A 196 0.04 9.07 -28.86
N ASN A 197 0.07 10.26 -29.48
CA ASN A 197 -0.44 11.46 -28.82
C ASN A 197 -1.88 11.22 -28.37
N ALA A 198 -2.18 11.60 -27.12
CA ALA A 198 -3.54 11.58 -26.61
C ALA A 198 -4.46 12.43 -27.50
N ALA A 199 -5.64 11.89 -27.80
CA ALA A 199 -6.61 12.59 -28.63
C ALA A 199 -7.26 13.72 -27.82
N VAL A 200 -7.52 14.86 -28.46
CA VAL A 200 -8.36 15.90 -27.85
C VAL A 200 -9.80 15.65 -28.29
N ILE A 201 -10.68 15.43 -27.33
CA ILE A 201 -12.12 15.20 -27.56
C ILE A 201 -12.88 16.39 -26.98
N CYS A 202 -13.92 16.81 -27.69
CA CYS A 202 -14.84 17.86 -27.25
C CYS A 202 -16.25 17.29 -27.16
N ALA A 203 -17.01 17.75 -26.16
CA ALA A 203 -18.40 17.36 -25.93
C ALA A 203 -19.38 17.93 -26.99
#